data_AF-V5FQ11-F1
#
_entry.id   AF-V5FQ11-F1
#
_cell.length_a   1.000
_cell.length_b   1.000
_cell.length_c   1.000
_cell.angle_alpha   90.00
_cell.angle_beta   90.00
_cell.angle_gamma   90.00
#
_symmetry.space_group_name_H-M   'P 1'
#
loop_
_entity.id
_entity.type
_entity.pdbx_description
1 polymer ?
#
loop_
_entity_poly.entity_id
_entity_poly.type
_entity_poly.pdbx_seq_one_letter_code
_entity_poly.pdbx_strand_id
1 'polypeptide(L)'
;MPLGVQKLPGLRSNSQISPQSEQLVDAIVAEKVHGGQSAITNAKSALKSAAATVTMRTINDRPVIANDRGATFLEELSVRVNDLEKNLKQTRKLATYYYDVRKRCYLTYLRDHVDGQKNIYQTEIKDLNEGVVHGGQCVADSEVIPHQPDGPYYFQRIYGVAPEVVDNLSLDKHHSVIEVLNIVGGLRFRGFDLEHKHSLVFQDIVNLLDKGQYDAAQTESRFPRPPLPPIAAQ
;
A
#
# COMPACT_ATOMS: atom_id res chain seq x y z
N MET A 1 35.25 -41.53 84.56
CA MET A 1 36.58 -40.97 84.20
C MET A 1 37.42 -42.13 83.66
N PRO A 2 38.26 -42.02 82.61
CA PRO A 2 38.81 -40.87 81.87
C PRO A 2 38.34 -40.81 80.37
N LEU A 3 38.34 -39.66 79.66
CA LEU A 3 39.40 -39.11 78.78
C LEU A 3 40.02 -40.17 77.85
N GLY A 4 40.07 -40.10 76.51
CA GLY A 4 39.99 -39.02 75.54
C GLY A 4 41.09 -39.28 74.50
N VAL A 5 40.78 -39.41 73.20
CA VAL A 5 41.79 -39.35 72.12
C VAL A 5 41.20 -38.63 70.91
N GLN A 6 41.89 -37.57 70.52
CA GLN A 6 41.66 -36.67 69.39
C GLN A 6 41.90 -37.37 68.03
N LYS A 7 41.18 -36.93 66.99
CA LYS A 7 41.67 -36.99 65.60
C LYS A 7 41.51 -35.62 64.93
N LEU A 8 42.60 -35.21 64.29
CA LEU A 8 42.86 -33.93 63.62
C LEU A 8 42.05 -33.73 62.31
N PRO A 9 42.01 -32.49 61.78
CA PRO A 9 41.02 -32.01 60.82
C PRO A 9 41.41 -32.26 59.35
N GLY A 10 40.42 -32.64 58.54
CA GLY A 10 40.51 -32.63 57.09
C GLY A 10 40.18 -31.25 56.54
N LEU A 11 41.20 -30.56 56.00
CA LEU A 11 41.05 -29.46 55.06
C LEU A 11 40.38 -29.98 53.77
N ARG A 12 39.31 -29.32 53.31
CA ARG A 12 39.16 -28.88 51.90
C ARG A 12 37.89 -28.04 51.69
N SER A 13 38.16 -26.74 51.53
CA SER A 13 37.73 -25.89 50.42
C SER A 13 36.23 -25.71 50.15
N ASN A 14 35.77 -24.51 50.53
CA ASN A 14 34.65 -23.78 49.95
C ASN A 14 34.72 -23.74 48.41
N SER A 15 33.56 -23.93 47.77
CA SER A 15 33.15 -23.09 46.66
C SER A 15 31.62 -23.11 46.54
N GLN A 16 31.03 -21.99 46.95
CA GLN A 16 29.67 -21.57 46.61
C GLN A 16 29.49 -21.67 45.10
N ILE A 17 28.39 -22.29 44.66
CA ILE A 17 27.84 -22.07 43.33
C ILE A 17 26.51 -21.34 43.55
N SER A 18 26.56 -20.01 43.42
CA SER A 18 25.39 -19.16 43.24
C SER A 18 24.67 -19.51 41.91
N PRO A 19 23.36 -19.29 41.82
CA PRO A 19 22.58 -19.61 40.63
C PRO A 19 23.01 -18.73 39.46
N GLN A 20 23.54 -19.33 38.39
CA GLN A 20 23.76 -18.63 37.14
C GLN A 20 22.40 -18.35 36.49
N SER A 21 22.10 -17.06 36.43
CA SER A 21 21.02 -16.45 35.66
C SER A 21 20.85 -17.11 34.29
N GLU A 22 19.64 -17.60 34.01
CA GLU A 22 19.17 -17.81 32.65
C GLU A 22 19.17 -16.46 31.93
N GLN A 23 20.25 -16.18 31.19
CA GLN A 23 20.26 -15.10 30.22
C GLN A 23 19.34 -15.52 29.06
N LEU A 24 18.12 -15.01 29.09
CA LEU A 24 17.26 -14.82 27.92
C LEU A 24 18.05 -13.99 26.90
N VAL A 25 18.58 -14.64 25.87
CA VAL A 25 19.21 -13.96 24.74
C VAL A 25 18.09 -13.50 23.81
N ASP A 26 17.46 -12.38 24.16
CA ASP A 26 16.71 -11.58 23.20
C ASP A 26 17.71 -10.82 22.33
N ALA A 27 18.02 -11.38 21.16
CA ALA A 27 18.69 -10.67 20.09
C ALA A 27 17.98 -10.95 18.77
N ILE A 28 16.74 -10.48 18.65
CA ILE A 28 16.14 -10.24 17.34
C ILE A 28 16.55 -8.82 16.95
N VAL A 29 17.63 -8.70 16.19
CA VAL A 29 18.00 -7.45 15.53
C VAL A 29 16.97 -7.20 14.43
N ALA A 30 15.94 -6.41 14.76
CA ALA A 30 14.96 -5.92 13.79
C ALA A 30 15.60 -4.81 12.96
N GLU A 31 16.25 -5.18 11.86
CA GLU A 31 16.77 -4.22 10.90
C GLU A 31 15.62 -3.63 10.08
N LYS A 32 15.47 -2.30 10.11
CA LYS A 32 14.37 -1.57 9.45
C LYS A 32 14.61 -1.51 7.94
N VAL A 33 14.21 -2.54 7.20
CA VAL A 33 14.39 -2.59 5.74
C VAL A 33 13.44 -1.63 5.03
N HIS A 34 14.00 -0.60 4.38
CA HIS A 34 13.27 0.29 3.49
C HIS A 34 13.18 -0.33 2.08
N GLY A 35 11.96 -0.49 1.56
CA GLY A 35 11.68 -0.95 0.19
C GLY A 35 11.08 -2.35 0.13
N GLY A 36 9.78 -2.45 -0.21
CA GLY A 36 8.98 -3.67 -0.06
C GLY A 36 9.51 -4.94 -0.77
N GLN A 37 10.22 -4.83 -1.90
CA GLN A 37 10.80 -6.00 -2.56
C GLN A 37 12.13 -6.43 -1.91
N SER A 38 12.95 -5.46 -1.50
CA SER A 38 14.19 -5.72 -0.78
C SER A 38 13.89 -6.30 0.60
N ALA A 39 12.86 -5.80 1.29
CA ALA A 39 12.40 -6.30 2.58
C ALA A 39 11.95 -7.78 2.53
N ILE A 40 11.16 -8.18 1.54
CA ILE A 40 10.71 -9.58 1.40
C ILE A 40 11.89 -10.51 1.04
N THR A 41 12.77 -10.05 0.15
CA THR A 41 13.95 -10.83 -0.24
C THR A 41 14.92 -11.01 0.92
N ASN A 42 15.11 -9.96 1.73
CA ASN A 42 15.92 -9.99 2.94
C ASN A 42 15.28 -10.84 4.04
N ALA A 43 13.95 -10.79 4.20
CA ALA A 43 13.24 -11.66 5.13
C ALA A 43 13.40 -13.14 4.75
N LYS A 44 13.37 -13.46 3.45
CA LYS A 44 13.55 -14.83 2.93
C LYS A 44 14.98 -15.33 3.12
N SER A 45 15.99 -14.49 2.88
CA SER A 45 17.39 -14.85 3.13
C SER A 45 17.65 -15.05 4.63
N ALA A 46 17.13 -14.16 5.47
CA ALA A 46 17.20 -14.28 6.93
C ALA A 46 16.51 -15.57 7.44
N LEU A 47 15.33 -15.90 6.92
CA LEU A 47 14.61 -17.14 7.24
C LEU A 47 15.38 -18.39 6.80
N LYS A 48 15.96 -18.41 5.61
CA LYS A 48 16.80 -19.52 5.13
C LYS A 48 18.04 -19.70 6.01
N SER A 49 18.69 -18.60 6.38
CA SER A 49 19.84 -18.63 7.30
C SER A 49 19.44 -19.07 8.71
N ALA A 50 18.29 -18.61 9.21
CA ALA A 50 17.75 -19.03 10.51
C ALA A 50 17.39 -20.52 10.51
N ALA A 51 16.72 -21.02 9.46
CA ALA A 51 16.40 -22.43 9.27
C ALA A 51 17.67 -23.30 9.14
N ALA A 52 18.73 -22.79 8.50
CA ALA A 52 20.03 -23.45 8.46
C ALA A 52 20.72 -23.47 9.84
N THR A 53 20.55 -22.41 10.64
CA THR A 53 21.12 -22.28 12.01
C THR A 53 20.37 -23.14 13.04
N VAL A 54 19.14 -23.58 12.73
CA VAL A 54 18.34 -24.53 13.53
C VAL A 54 18.93 -25.96 13.50
N THR A 55 20.08 -26.18 12.84
CA THR A 55 20.76 -27.48 12.86
C THR A 55 21.50 -27.74 14.19
N MET A 56 21.00 -28.76 14.89
CA MET A 56 21.57 -29.52 16.02
C MET A 56 22.56 -28.80 16.94
N ARG A 57 22.09 -28.42 18.13
CA ARG A 57 23.00 -28.32 19.27
C ARG A 57 23.18 -29.72 19.85
N THR A 58 24.42 -30.20 19.91
CA THR A 58 24.74 -31.33 20.76
C THR A 58 24.85 -30.85 22.19
N ILE A 59 23.94 -31.30 23.06
CA ILE A 59 24.13 -31.22 24.51
C ILE A 59 24.56 -32.62 24.92
N ASN A 60 25.80 -32.76 25.42
CA ASN A 60 26.41 -34.04 25.79
C ASN A 60 26.47 -35.06 24.64
N ASP A 61 27.02 -34.68 23.48
CA ASP A 61 27.18 -35.56 22.30
C ASP A 61 25.90 -36.22 21.77
N ARG A 62 24.72 -35.71 22.18
CA ARG A 62 23.42 -36.12 21.65
C ARG A 62 22.83 -35.02 20.80
N PRO A 63 22.40 -35.31 19.57
CA PRO A 63 21.75 -34.31 18.74
C PRO A 63 20.44 -33.88 19.42
N VAL A 64 20.37 -32.63 19.90
CA VAL A 64 19.12 -32.04 20.38
C VAL A 64 18.50 -31.31 19.19
N ILE A 65 17.40 -31.87 18.68
CA ILE A 65 16.55 -31.23 17.69
C ILE A 65 15.89 -30.04 18.42
N ALA A 66 16.16 -28.82 17.95
CA ALA A 66 15.40 -27.65 18.37
C ALA A 66 13.92 -27.96 18.15
N ASN A 67 13.12 -27.90 19.22
CA ASN A 67 11.78 -28.47 19.33
C ASN A 67 10.94 -28.41 18.03
N ASP A 68 10.10 -29.42 17.79
CA ASP A 68 9.19 -29.45 16.63
C ASP A 68 8.35 -28.15 16.48
N ARG A 69 8.18 -27.40 17.57
CA ARG A 69 7.56 -26.06 17.62
C ARG A 69 8.35 -24.97 16.87
N GLY A 70 9.67 -25.01 16.88
CA GLY A 70 10.52 -24.06 16.15
C GLY A 70 10.52 -24.32 14.65
N ALA A 71 10.52 -25.59 14.25
CA ALA A 71 10.39 -25.99 12.85
C ALA A 71 9.02 -25.60 12.28
N THR A 72 7.94 -25.89 13.00
CA THR A 72 6.57 -25.50 12.62
C THR A 72 6.40 -23.98 12.56
N PHE A 73 6.96 -23.22 13.51
CA PHE A 73 6.93 -21.75 13.46
C PHE A 73 7.65 -21.18 12.22
N LEU A 74 8.80 -21.73 11.84
CA LEU A 74 9.52 -21.29 10.63
C LEU A 74 8.77 -21.64 9.34
N GLU A 75 8.09 -22.79 9.33
CA GLU A 75 7.23 -23.19 8.22
C GLU A 75 6.03 -22.25 8.08
N GLU A 76 5.34 -21.92 9.17
CA GLU A 76 4.25 -20.94 9.20
C GLU A 76 4.72 -19.54 8.74
N LEU A 77 5.91 -19.11 9.18
CA LEU A 77 6.47 -17.83 8.75
C LEU A 77 6.79 -17.82 7.24
N SER A 78 7.30 -18.94 6.72
CA SER A 78 7.58 -19.11 5.29
C SER A 78 6.30 -19.04 4.45
N VAL A 79 5.22 -19.71 4.88
CA VAL A 79 3.89 -19.62 4.23
C VAL A 79 3.42 -18.17 4.21
N ARG A 80 3.49 -17.47 5.34
CA ARG A 80 3.03 -16.08 5.45
C ARG A 80 3.83 -15.12 4.59
N VAL A 81 5.14 -15.32 4.46
CA VAL A 81 6.00 -14.54 3.53
C VAL A 81 5.61 -14.78 2.08
N ASN A 82 5.33 -16.03 1.69
CA ASN A 82 4.89 -16.35 0.33
C ASN A 82 3.52 -15.73 0.02
N ASP A 83 2.58 -15.74 0.96
CA ASP A 83 1.29 -15.08 0.81
C ASP A 83 1.43 -13.56 0.66
N LEU A 84 2.33 -12.95 1.43
CA LEU A 84 2.63 -11.52 1.33
C LEU A 84 3.22 -11.18 -0.05
N GLU A 85 4.11 -12.02 -0.59
CA GLU A 85 4.69 -11.85 -1.92
C GLU A 85 3.62 -11.97 -3.02
N LYS A 86 2.71 -12.94 -2.89
CA LYS A 86 1.58 -13.11 -3.82
C LYS A 86 0.67 -11.88 -3.81
N ASN A 87 0.30 -11.39 -2.62
CA ASN A 87 -0.53 -10.20 -2.47
C ASN A 87 0.17 -8.98 -3.06
N LEU A 88 1.45 -8.78 -2.78
CA LEU A 88 2.23 -7.68 -3.31
C LEU A 88 2.33 -7.73 -4.85
N LYS A 89 2.48 -8.92 -5.44
CA LYS A 89 2.44 -9.11 -6.89
C LYS A 89 1.06 -8.76 -7.47
N GLN A 90 -0.02 -9.13 -6.80
CA GLN A 90 -1.39 -8.75 -7.21
C GLN A 90 -1.61 -7.25 -7.11
N THR A 91 -1.19 -6.61 -6.01
CA THR A 91 -1.29 -5.16 -5.83
C THR A 91 -0.49 -4.40 -6.88
N ARG A 92 0.71 -4.87 -7.26
CA ARG A 92 1.47 -4.27 -8.36
C ARG A 92 0.77 -4.39 -9.71
N LYS A 93 0.22 -5.56 -10.02
CA LYS A 93 -0.59 -5.73 -11.24
C LYS A 93 -1.76 -4.76 -11.25
N LEU A 94 -2.46 -4.63 -10.12
CA LEU A 94 -3.57 -3.68 -9.98
C LEU A 94 -3.12 -2.24 -10.19
N ALA A 95 -1.97 -1.85 -9.62
CA ALA A 95 -1.39 -0.53 -9.84
C ALA A 95 -1.04 -0.29 -11.32
N THR A 96 -0.40 -1.24 -12.00
CA THR A 96 -0.11 -1.14 -13.44
C THR A 96 -1.37 -1.00 -14.27
N TYR A 97 -2.39 -1.84 -14.04
CA TYR A 97 -3.66 -1.72 -14.73
C TYR A 97 -4.27 -0.34 -14.52
N TYR A 98 -4.20 0.16 -13.29
CA TYR A 98 -4.70 1.48 -12.98
C TYR A 98 -3.94 2.60 -13.72
N TYR A 99 -2.62 2.56 -13.81
CA TYR A 99 -1.83 3.51 -14.63
C TYR A 99 -2.18 3.42 -16.12
N ASP A 100 -2.37 2.22 -16.67
CA ASP A 100 -2.70 2.03 -18.09
C ASP A 100 -4.06 2.66 -18.45
N VAL A 101 -5.02 2.53 -17.56
CA VAL A 101 -6.37 3.08 -17.67
C VAL A 101 -6.35 4.61 -17.68
N ARG A 102 -5.59 5.18 -16.75
CA ARG A 102 -5.37 6.63 -16.64
C ARG A 102 -4.81 7.19 -17.92
N LYS A 103 -3.72 6.58 -18.37
CA LYS A 103 -3.00 6.98 -19.57
C LYS A 103 -3.92 6.92 -20.79
N ARG A 104 -4.74 5.87 -20.89
CA ARG A 104 -5.70 5.72 -22.00
C ARG A 104 -6.77 6.81 -22.00
N CYS A 105 -7.33 7.15 -20.84
CA CYS A 105 -8.32 8.22 -20.74
C CYS A 105 -7.73 9.58 -21.08
N TYR A 106 -6.52 9.87 -20.61
CA TYR A 106 -5.79 11.08 -20.97
C TYR A 106 -5.49 11.17 -22.47
N LEU A 107 -4.94 10.10 -23.06
CA LEU A 107 -4.65 10.07 -24.50
C LEU A 107 -5.92 10.17 -25.35
N THR A 108 -7.03 9.56 -24.91
CA THR A 108 -8.33 9.66 -25.60
C THR A 108 -8.83 11.09 -25.60
N TYR A 109 -8.72 11.78 -24.46
CA TYR A 109 -9.04 13.19 -24.37
C TYR A 109 -8.15 14.02 -25.32
N LEU A 110 -6.83 13.81 -25.32
CA LEU A 110 -5.90 14.52 -26.22
C LEU A 110 -6.21 14.25 -27.70
N ARG A 111 -6.52 13.01 -28.07
CA ARG A 111 -6.92 12.62 -29.43
C ARG A 111 -8.12 13.41 -29.94
N ASP A 112 -9.10 13.66 -29.05
CA ASP A 112 -10.37 14.25 -29.43
C ASP A 112 -10.35 15.78 -29.35
N HIS A 113 -9.42 16.36 -28.58
CA HIS A 113 -9.43 17.79 -28.25
C HIS A 113 -8.15 18.55 -28.62
N VAL A 114 -7.08 17.87 -29.04
CA VAL A 114 -5.81 18.49 -29.46
C VAL A 114 -5.56 18.20 -30.94
N ASP A 115 -5.55 19.27 -31.73
CA ASP A 115 -5.31 19.18 -33.18
C ASP A 115 -3.86 18.82 -33.51
N GLY A 116 -3.67 18.09 -34.61
CA GLY A 116 -2.35 17.82 -35.20
C GLY A 116 -1.60 16.58 -34.69
N GLN A 117 -2.07 15.91 -33.63
CA GLN A 117 -1.40 14.72 -33.06
C GLN A 117 -2.28 13.47 -32.91
N LYS A 118 -3.48 13.48 -33.51
CA LYS A 118 -4.48 12.42 -33.39
C LYS A 118 -3.96 11.00 -33.65
N ASN A 119 -3.12 10.82 -34.67
CA ASN A 119 -2.59 9.49 -35.05
C ASN A 119 -1.59 8.93 -34.02
N ILE A 120 -0.83 9.82 -33.35
CA ILE A 120 0.12 9.43 -32.32
C ILE A 120 -0.64 8.87 -31.12
N TYR A 121 -1.64 9.62 -30.64
CA TYR A 121 -2.47 9.20 -29.53
C TYR A 121 -3.32 7.97 -29.85
N GLN A 122 -3.86 7.85 -31.07
CA GLN A 122 -4.59 6.64 -31.49
C GLN A 122 -3.76 5.38 -31.45
N THR A 123 -2.48 5.46 -31.82
CA THR A 123 -1.56 4.31 -31.78
C THR A 123 -1.34 3.88 -30.34
N GLU A 124 -1.03 4.82 -29.45
CA GLU A 124 -0.78 4.53 -28.05
C GLU A 124 -2.04 4.09 -27.28
N ILE A 125 -3.22 4.62 -27.64
CA ILE A 125 -4.52 4.14 -27.15
C ILE A 125 -4.80 2.71 -27.61
N LYS A 126 -4.44 2.37 -28.86
CA LYS A 126 -4.64 1.03 -29.40
C LYS A 126 -3.80 0.01 -28.64
N ASP A 127 -2.54 0.33 -28.37
CA ASP A 127 -1.64 -0.50 -27.56
C ASP A 127 -2.16 -0.65 -26.12
N LEU A 128 -2.70 0.43 -25.54
CA LEU A 128 -3.32 0.35 -24.21
C LEU A 128 -4.62 -0.46 -24.23
N ASN A 129 -5.46 -0.34 -25.26
CA ASN A 129 -6.77 -1.01 -25.39
C ASN A 129 -6.73 -2.53 -25.48
N GLU A 130 -5.55 -3.13 -25.68
CA GLU A 130 -5.37 -4.58 -25.52
C GLU A 130 -5.53 -5.03 -24.04
N GLY A 131 -5.65 -4.09 -23.09
CA GLY A 131 -5.96 -4.32 -21.67
C GLY A 131 -7.34 -3.80 -21.18
N VAL A 132 -7.84 -4.34 -20.08
CA VAL A 132 -9.15 -4.01 -19.45
C VAL A 132 -9.00 -2.82 -18.48
N VAL A 133 -9.98 -1.89 -18.43
CA VAL A 133 -10.38 -0.93 -17.34
C VAL A 133 -10.52 0.58 -17.79
N HIS A 134 -11.32 1.39 -17.04
CA HIS A 134 -11.95 2.69 -17.37
C HIS A 134 -11.50 3.90 -16.49
N GLY A 135 -11.36 5.12 -17.01
CA GLY A 135 -10.96 6.34 -16.24
C GLY A 135 -12.10 7.12 -15.56
N GLY A 136 -11.75 8.24 -14.89
CA GLY A 136 -12.65 9.07 -14.08
C GLY A 136 -12.51 8.91 -12.55
N GLN A 137 -11.29 8.70 -12.03
CA GLN A 137 -11.06 8.60 -10.59
C GLN A 137 -10.15 9.78 -10.17
N CYS A 138 -10.56 10.74 -9.36
CA CYS A 138 -9.76 11.97 -9.18
C CYS A 138 -8.39 11.71 -8.51
N VAL A 139 -8.35 10.84 -7.49
CA VAL A 139 -7.19 10.67 -6.59
C VAL A 139 -5.93 10.16 -7.28
N ALA A 140 -6.02 9.37 -8.34
CA ALA A 140 -4.81 9.11 -9.12
C ALA A 140 -4.79 9.67 -10.53
N ASP A 141 -5.80 10.42 -10.93
CA ASP A 141 -5.57 11.33 -12.04
C ASP A 141 -4.62 12.42 -11.53
N SER A 142 -4.71 12.82 -10.24
CA SER A 142 -3.79 13.77 -9.62
C SER A 142 -2.37 13.21 -9.48
N GLU A 143 -2.19 11.90 -9.36
CA GLU A 143 -0.85 11.29 -9.34
C GLU A 143 -0.23 11.15 -10.73
N VAL A 144 -1.03 11.04 -11.80
CA VAL A 144 -0.54 10.66 -13.13
C VAL A 144 -0.52 11.83 -14.10
N ILE A 145 -1.63 12.57 -14.17
CA ILE A 145 -1.84 13.61 -15.17
C ILE A 145 -0.85 14.77 -14.99
N PRO A 146 -0.60 15.33 -13.78
CA PRO A 146 0.23 16.52 -13.60
C PRO A 146 1.68 16.40 -14.05
N HIS A 147 2.19 15.16 -14.17
CA HIS A 147 3.55 14.91 -14.66
C HIS A 147 3.69 15.02 -16.19
N GLN A 148 2.59 15.28 -16.91
CA GLN A 148 2.59 15.58 -18.34
C GLN A 148 2.73 17.09 -18.59
N PRO A 149 3.31 17.53 -19.73
CA PRO A 149 3.56 18.95 -20.01
C PRO A 149 2.35 19.88 -19.83
N ASP A 150 1.16 19.44 -20.22
CA ASP A 150 -0.12 20.18 -20.08
C ASP A 150 -1.07 19.55 -19.04
N GLY A 151 -0.54 18.61 -18.27
CA GLY A 151 -1.28 17.79 -17.32
C GLY A 151 -2.13 18.59 -16.33
N PRO A 152 -1.54 19.52 -15.57
CA PRO A 152 -2.28 20.27 -14.56
C PRO A 152 -3.47 21.04 -15.13
N TYR A 153 -3.30 21.63 -16.33
CA TYR A 153 -4.38 22.33 -17.03
C TYR A 153 -5.55 21.40 -17.35
N TYR A 154 -5.27 20.23 -17.91
CA TYR A 154 -6.33 19.27 -18.24
C TYR A 154 -6.95 18.63 -17.01
N PHE A 155 -6.17 18.36 -15.97
CA PHE A 155 -6.69 17.89 -14.69
C PHE A 155 -7.72 18.89 -14.13
N GLN A 156 -7.36 20.17 -14.08
CA GLN A 156 -8.25 21.22 -13.58
C GLN A 156 -9.49 21.38 -14.46
N ARG A 157 -9.36 21.26 -15.79
CA ARG A 157 -10.51 21.29 -16.69
C ARG A 157 -11.47 20.12 -16.43
N ILE A 158 -10.97 18.94 -16.10
CA ILE A 158 -11.78 17.75 -15.86
C ILE A 158 -12.41 17.79 -14.46
N TYR A 159 -11.63 18.11 -13.43
CA TYR A 159 -12.06 18.00 -12.02
C TYR A 159 -12.46 19.32 -11.37
N GLY A 160 -12.30 20.45 -12.07
CA GLY A 160 -12.59 21.78 -11.54
C GLY A 160 -11.57 22.31 -10.54
N VAL A 161 -10.71 21.45 -9.98
CA VAL A 161 -9.71 21.79 -8.95
C VAL A 161 -8.30 21.48 -9.43
N ALA A 162 -7.32 22.15 -8.85
CA ALA A 162 -5.92 21.82 -9.09
C ALA A 162 -5.54 20.45 -8.46
N PRO A 163 -4.55 19.74 -9.01
CA PRO A 163 -4.13 18.44 -8.48
C PRO A 163 -3.75 18.47 -7.00
N GLU A 164 -3.07 19.53 -6.56
CA GLU A 164 -2.60 19.70 -5.19
C GLU A 164 -3.75 19.82 -4.18
N VAL A 165 -4.93 20.27 -4.63
CA VAL A 165 -6.14 20.30 -3.81
C VAL A 165 -6.60 18.89 -3.46
N VAL A 166 -6.42 17.94 -4.38
CA VAL A 166 -6.77 16.52 -4.17
C VAL A 166 -5.80 15.84 -3.21
N ASP A 167 -4.52 16.21 -3.22
CA ASP A 167 -3.52 15.68 -2.27
C ASP A 167 -3.86 15.98 -0.80
N ASN A 168 -4.63 17.06 -0.56
CA ASN A 168 -5.09 17.45 0.76
C ASN A 168 -6.39 16.74 1.19
N LEU A 169 -7.02 15.96 0.31
CA LEU A 169 -8.22 15.19 0.65
C LEU A 169 -7.86 13.89 1.37
N SER A 170 -8.44 13.69 2.56
CA SER A 170 -8.40 12.40 3.26
C SER A 170 -9.45 11.46 2.67
N LEU A 171 -9.01 10.27 2.21
CA LEU A 171 -9.88 9.21 1.70
C LEU A 171 -10.98 8.81 2.71
N ASP A 172 -10.64 8.77 4.00
CA ASP A 172 -11.57 8.37 5.06
C ASP A 172 -12.60 9.46 5.38
N LYS A 173 -12.17 10.72 5.38
CA LYS A 173 -13.02 11.85 5.81
C LYS A 173 -13.83 12.45 4.67
N HIS A 174 -13.25 12.56 3.47
CA HIS A 174 -13.81 13.32 2.36
C HIS A 174 -14.32 12.42 1.23
N HIS A 175 -14.81 11.22 1.55
CA HIS A 175 -15.23 10.23 0.56
C HIS A 175 -16.34 10.74 -0.38
N SER A 176 -17.26 11.60 0.08
CA SER A 176 -18.36 12.09 -0.74
C SER A 176 -17.87 13.14 -1.75
N VAL A 177 -16.95 14.01 -1.35
CA VAL A 177 -16.26 14.92 -2.28
C VAL A 177 -15.55 14.13 -3.36
N ILE A 178 -14.77 13.12 -2.96
CA ILE A 178 -14.02 12.27 -3.89
C ILE A 178 -14.98 11.55 -4.85
N GLU A 179 -16.11 11.04 -4.35
CA GLU A 179 -17.12 10.41 -5.18
C GLU A 179 -17.73 11.39 -6.20
N VAL A 180 -18.05 12.62 -5.80
CA VAL A 180 -18.53 13.67 -6.71
C VAL A 180 -17.48 13.98 -7.78
N LEU A 181 -16.21 14.18 -7.38
CA LEU A 181 -15.12 14.43 -8.32
C LEU A 181 -14.96 13.27 -9.31
N ASN A 182 -15.05 12.02 -8.85
CA ASN A 182 -15.00 10.82 -9.71
C ASN A 182 -16.17 10.80 -10.71
N ILE A 183 -17.39 11.08 -10.26
CA ILE A 183 -18.58 11.11 -11.13
C ILE A 183 -18.40 12.19 -12.22
N VAL A 184 -18.03 13.41 -11.82
CA VAL A 184 -17.86 14.52 -12.76
C VAL A 184 -16.71 14.26 -13.72
N GLY A 185 -15.58 13.75 -13.22
CA GLY A 185 -14.45 13.34 -14.05
C GLY A 185 -14.87 12.28 -15.06
N GLY A 186 -15.56 11.23 -14.61
CA GLY A 186 -16.06 10.17 -15.48
C GLY A 186 -17.05 10.64 -16.55
N LEU A 187 -17.92 11.59 -16.22
CA LEU A 187 -18.84 12.22 -17.20
C LEU A 187 -18.08 13.03 -18.24
N ARG A 188 -17.16 13.91 -17.80
CA ARG A 188 -16.37 14.77 -18.69
C ARG A 188 -15.42 13.97 -19.58
N PHE A 189 -14.81 12.89 -19.09
CA PHE A 189 -14.03 11.96 -19.91
C PHE A 189 -14.83 11.31 -21.03
N ARG A 190 -16.15 11.17 -20.86
CA ARG A 190 -17.06 10.65 -21.89
C ARG A 190 -17.67 11.76 -22.76
N GLY A 191 -17.26 13.01 -22.57
CA GLY A 191 -17.79 14.16 -23.29
C GLY A 191 -19.18 14.62 -22.85
N PHE A 192 -19.62 14.23 -21.63
CA PHE A 192 -20.88 14.69 -21.07
C PHE A 192 -20.68 15.89 -20.14
N ASP A 193 -21.54 16.88 -20.30
CA ASP A 193 -21.66 18.01 -19.37
C ASP A 193 -22.67 17.71 -18.25
N LEU A 194 -22.50 18.42 -17.13
CA LEU A 194 -23.47 18.38 -16.03
C LEU A 194 -24.73 19.19 -16.38
N GLU A 195 -25.89 18.71 -15.97
CA GLU A 195 -27.10 19.53 -15.96
C GLU A 195 -26.87 20.82 -15.14
N HIS A 196 -27.48 21.93 -15.54
CA HIS A 196 -27.24 23.25 -14.93
C HIS A 196 -27.32 23.24 -13.40
N LYS A 197 -28.35 22.61 -12.82
CA LYS A 197 -28.52 22.48 -11.37
C LYS A 197 -27.37 21.72 -10.68
N HIS A 198 -26.82 20.68 -11.32
CA HIS A 198 -25.71 19.91 -10.77
C HIS A 198 -24.37 20.65 -10.97
N SER A 199 -24.27 21.44 -12.05
CA SER A 199 -23.10 22.29 -12.28
C SER A 199 -22.97 23.38 -11.21
N LEU A 200 -24.07 23.93 -10.71
CA LEU A 200 -24.04 24.93 -9.63
C LEU A 200 -23.51 24.31 -8.33
N VAL A 201 -24.08 23.19 -7.90
CA VAL A 201 -23.62 22.45 -6.70
C VAL A 201 -22.16 22.03 -6.85
N PHE A 202 -21.77 21.54 -8.03
CA PHE A 202 -20.37 21.18 -8.29
C PHE A 202 -19.44 22.40 -8.18
N GLN A 203 -19.84 23.55 -8.73
CA GLN A 203 -19.05 24.76 -8.64
C GLN A 203 -18.91 25.25 -7.19
N ASP A 204 -19.96 25.12 -6.38
CA ASP A 204 -19.90 25.45 -4.95
C ASP A 204 -18.92 24.53 -4.21
N ILE A 205 -18.94 23.23 -4.50
CA ILE A 205 -17.95 22.27 -3.97
C ILE A 205 -16.52 22.67 -4.38
N VAL A 206 -16.28 22.95 -5.67
CA VAL A 206 -14.97 23.39 -6.18
C VAL A 206 -14.51 24.66 -5.46
N ASN A 207 -15.39 25.66 -5.33
CA ASN A 207 -15.07 26.92 -4.64
C ASN A 207 -14.71 26.72 -3.16
N LEU A 208 -15.34 25.75 -2.48
CA LEU A 208 -15.01 25.40 -1.09
C LEU A 208 -13.64 24.71 -1.02
N LEU A 209 -13.34 23.82 -1.97
CA LEU A 209 -12.06 23.12 -2.05
C LEU A 209 -10.89 24.07 -2.33
N ASP A 210 -11.05 25.01 -3.25
CA ASP A 210 -10.04 26.03 -3.56
C ASP A 210 -9.74 26.96 -2.35
N LYS A 211 -10.70 27.11 -1.44
CA LYS A 211 -10.54 27.85 -0.17
C LYS A 211 -9.97 26.99 0.96
N GLY A 212 -9.67 25.71 0.71
CA GLY A 212 -9.22 24.75 1.72
C GLY A 212 -10.29 24.34 2.74
N GLN A 213 -11.58 24.55 2.42
CA GLN A 213 -12.71 24.25 3.31
C GLN A 213 -13.25 22.83 3.08
N TYR A 214 -12.40 21.82 3.30
CA TYR A 214 -12.68 20.42 2.94
C TYR A 214 -13.89 19.80 3.67
N ASP A 215 -14.09 20.09 4.96
CA ASP A 215 -15.22 19.56 5.74
C ASP A 215 -16.57 20.16 5.28
N ALA A 216 -16.56 21.44 4.86
CA ALA A 216 -17.73 22.10 4.29
C ALA A 216 -18.06 21.50 2.91
N ALA A 217 -17.05 21.32 2.05
CA ALA A 217 -17.21 20.65 0.77
C ALA A 217 -17.77 19.23 0.91
N GLN A 218 -17.32 18.49 1.93
CA GLN A 218 -17.82 17.15 2.26
C GLN A 218 -19.29 17.15 2.71
N THR A 219 -19.74 18.21 3.39
CA THR A 219 -21.14 18.36 3.77
C THR A 219 -22.01 18.69 2.56
N GLU A 220 -21.55 19.61 1.71
CA GLU A 220 -22.25 20.00 0.47
C GLU A 220 -22.38 18.83 -0.51
N SER A 221 -21.36 17.98 -0.60
CA SER A 221 -21.31 16.80 -1.48
C SER A 221 -22.30 15.69 -1.10
N ARG A 222 -23.04 15.81 0.00
CA ARG A 222 -24.05 14.83 0.44
C ARG A 222 -25.45 15.07 -0.15
N PHE A 223 -25.67 16.17 -0.89
CA PHE A 223 -26.96 16.45 -1.54
C PHE A 223 -27.33 15.36 -2.58
N PRO A 224 -28.64 15.15 -2.86
CA PRO A 224 -29.12 13.93 -3.47
C PRO A 224 -28.55 13.73 -4.87
N ARG A 225 -28.02 12.52 -5.08
CA ARG A 225 -27.41 12.08 -6.32
C ARG A 225 -28.40 12.26 -7.48
N PRO A 226 -27.96 12.80 -8.63
CA PRO A 226 -28.74 12.68 -9.86
C PRO A 226 -29.06 11.20 -10.11
N PRO A 227 -30.26 10.84 -10.57
CA PRO A 227 -30.47 9.50 -11.12
C PRO A 227 -29.48 9.30 -12.26
N LEU A 228 -28.69 8.22 -12.20
CA LEU A 228 -27.78 7.87 -13.29
C LEU A 228 -28.62 7.67 -14.56
N PRO A 229 -28.20 8.22 -15.72
CA PRO A 229 -28.90 7.96 -16.97
C PRO A 229 -28.92 6.45 -17.24
N PRO A 230 -30.02 5.93 -17.81
CA PRO A 230 -30.15 4.50 -18.09
C PRO A 230 -28.99 4.08 -19.00
N ILE A 231 -28.28 3.02 -18.58
CA ILE A 231 -27.25 2.39 -19.40
C ILE A 231 -27.96 1.81 -20.61
N ALA A 232 -27.80 2.42 -21.79
CA ALA A 232 -28.26 1.83 -23.03
C ALA A 232 -27.52 0.50 -23.20
N ALA A 233 -28.22 -0.62 -23.07
CA ALA A 233 -27.68 -1.93 -23.38
C ALA A 233 -27.33 -1.93 -24.87
N GLN A 234 -26.03 -1.99 -25.18
CA GLN A 234 -25.51 -2.24 -26.52
C GLN A 234 -25.38 -3.74 -26.74
#